data_AF-A0A355ILG7-F1
#
_entry.id   AF-A0A355ILG7-F1
#
_cell.length_a   1.000
_cell.length_b   1.000
_cell.length_c   1.000
_cell.angle_alpha   90.00
_cell.angle_beta   90.00
_cell.angle_gamma   90.00
#
_symmetry.space_group_name_H-M   'P 1'
#
loop_
_entity.id
_entity.type
_entity.pdbx_description
1 polymer ?
#
loop_
_entity_poly.entity_id
_entity_poly.type
_entity_poly.pdbx_seq_one_letter_code
_entity_poly.pdbx_strand_id
1 'polypeptide(L)'
;MTTNKHPQKPSAFSRFVRKHPVTTTIIAGILLAGIVWLWKDMEASVEQKRLVKAANEQIQSNQETALKLLAKPMVWSIRAEWMRGNKEQVELMLVDVIKGSDVQYIHFLDMNGKVIVSTDKRLEGLTLEDPAVNAALNTDTTVLLPRDKKTEATVLVAPVMGYD
;
A
#
# COMPACT_ATOMS: atom_id res chain seq x y z
N MET A 1 -67.35 -0.76 24.91
CA MET A 1 -66.00 -0.83 25.49
C MET A 1 -65.47 0.58 25.66
N THR A 2 -65.44 1.09 26.89
CA THR A 2 -64.99 2.45 27.23
C THR A 2 -63.47 2.44 27.46
N THR A 3 -62.71 3.16 26.65
CA THR A 3 -61.25 3.27 26.78
C THR A 3 -60.90 4.20 27.95
N ASN A 4 -60.43 3.61 29.04
CA ASN A 4 -60.03 4.31 30.26
C ASN A 4 -58.69 5.04 30.00
N LYS A 5 -58.73 6.37 29.85
CA LYS A 5 -57.51 7.21 29.78
C LYS A 5 -57.06 7.54 31.20
N HIS A 6 -56.14 6.74 31.74
CA HIS A 6 -55.43 7.12 32.96
C HIS A 6 -54.57 8.37 32.70
N PRO A 7 -54.65 9.42 33.53
CA PRO A 7 -53.80 10.59 33.39
C PRO A 7 -52.37 10.22 33.76
N GLN A 8 -51.48 10.18 32.76
CA GLN A 8 -50.05 9.97 32.96
C GLN A 8 -49.52 11.11 33.83
N LYS A 9 -49.04 10.79 35.04
CA LYS A 9 -48.39 11.75 35.94
C LYS A 9 -47.17 12.33 35.22
N PRO A 10 -46.99 13.67 35.20
CA PRO A 10 -45.84 14.28 34.56
C PRO A 10 -44.55 13.77 35.21
N SER A 11 -43.64 13.22 34.39
CA SER A 11 -42.35 12.71 34.84
C SER A 11 -41.56 13.80 35.55
N ALA A 12 -40.68 13.44 36.48
CA ALA A 12 -39.88 14.40 37.26
C ALA A 12 -39.14 15.41 36.35
N PHE A 13 -38.72 14.96 35.16
CA PHE A 13 -38.12 15.78 34.12
C PHE A 13 -39.05 16.89 33.60
N SER A 14 -40.31 16.58 33.29
CA SER A 14 -41.27 17.56 32.77
C SER A 14 -41.65 18.65 33.80
N ARG A 15 -41.66 18.32 35.09
CA ARG A 15 -41.87 19.30 36.18
C ARG A 15 -40.66 20.22 36.35
N PHE A 16 -39.46 19.69 36.22
CA PHE A 16 -38.22 20.46 36.28
C PHE A 16 -38.10 21.45 35.12
N VAL A 17 -38.42 21.01 33.89
CA VAL A 17 -38.42 21.86 32.69
C VAL A 17 -39.41 23.02 32.78
N ARG A 18 -40.59 22.80 33.36
CA ARG A 18 -41.57 23.88 33.60
C ARG A 18 -41.17 24.85 34.70
N LYS A 19 -40.45 24.39 35.73
CA LYS A 19 -40.05 25.20 36.88
C LYS A 19 -38.82 26.07 36.60
N HIS A 20 -37.93 25.63 35.71
CA HIS A 20 -36.70 26.35 35.39
C HIS A 20 -36.42 26.44 33.87
N PRO A 21 -37.24 27.21 33.12
CA PRO A 21 -37.17 27.26 31.66
C PRO A 21 -35.86 27.83 31.11
N VAL A 22 -35.23 28.79 31.82
CA VAL A 22 -33.98 29.41 31.38
C VAL A 22 -32.79 28.44 31.46
N THR A 23 -32.65 27.72 32.58
CA THR A 23 -31.57 26.73 32.74
C THR A 23 -31.70 25.55 31.79
N THR A 24 -32.91 25.08 31.49
CA THR A 24 -33.09 24.00 30.52
C THR A 24 -32.75 24.42 29.10
N THR A 25 -33.06 25.66 28.70
CA THR A 25 -32.62 26.22 27.41
C THR A 25 -31.10 26.34 27.33
N ILE A 26 -30.43 26.80 28.38
CA ILE A 26 -28.96 26.90 28.43
C ILE A 26 -28.32 25.50 28.31
N ILE A 27 -28.80 24.52 29.09
CA ILE A 27 -28.29 23.15 29.03
C ILE A 27 -28.51 22.53 27.65
N ALA A 28 -29.69 22.74 27.05
CA ALA A 28 -29.99 22.28 25.70
C ALA A 28 -29.05 22.94 24.65
N GLY A 29 -28.76 24.24 24.79
CA GLY A 29 -27.82 24.94 23.92
C GLY A 29 -26.40 24.38 24.02
N ILE A 30 -25.92 24.10 25.23
CA ILE A 30 -24.60 23.48 25.46
C ILE A 30 -24.55 22.07 24.87
N LEU A 31 -25.61 21.27 25.06
CA LEU A 31 -25.71 19.93 24.49
C LEU A 31 -25.68 19.96 22.96
N LEU A 32 -26.44 20.86 22.33
CA LEU A 32 -26.44 21.01 20.87
C LEU A 32 -25.06 21.44 20.34
N ALA A 33 -24.40 22.40 20.99
CA ALA A 33 -23.05 22.81 20.63
C ALA A 33 -22.04 21.66 20.75
N GLY A 34 -22.14 20.86 21.81
CA GLY A 34 -21.30 19.67 22.00
C GLY A 34 -21.52 18.61 20.92
N ILE A 35 -22.77 18.34 20.53
CA ILE A 35 -23.10 17.38 19.45
C ILE A 35 -22.51 17.86 18.12
N VAL A 36 -22.68 19.15 17.78
CA VAL A 36 -22.14 19.72 16.53
C VAL A 36 -20.61 19.66 16.52
N TRP A 37 -19.97 19.96 17.65
CA TRP A 37 -18.52 19.89 17.78
C TRP A 37 -18.00 18.45 17.59
N LEU A 38 -18.64 17.46 18.22
CA LEU A 38 -18.29 16.04 18.05
C LEU A 38 -18.47 15.55 16.61
N TRP A 39 -19.56 15.96 15.94
CA TRP A 39 -19.77 15.62 14.53
C TRP A 39 -18.68 16.19 13.62
N LYS A 40 -18.33 17.46 13.82
CA LYS A 40 -17.29 18.13 13.03
C LYS A 40 -15.91 17.52 13.25
N ASP A 41 -15.58 17.14 14.48
CA ASP A 41 -14.32 16.47 14.81
C ASP A 41 -14.23 15.09 14.16
N MET A 42 -15.33 14.31 14.24
CA MET A 42 -15.43 13.02 13.55
C MET A 42 -15.28 13.16 12.03
N GLU A 43 -16.00 14.09 11.41
CA GLU A 43 -15.93 14.32 9.96
C GLU A 43 -14.53 14.75 9.51
N ALA A 44 -13.89 15.66 10.25
CA ALA A 44 -12.51 16.06 9.99
C ALA A 44 -11.54 14.88 10.07
N SER A 45 -11.70 14.01 11.07
CA SER A 45 -10.86 12.81 11.23
C SER A 45 -11.05 11.80 10.10
N VAL A 46 -12.29 11.65 9.60
CA VAL A 46 -12.61 10.75 8.48
C VAL A 46 -12.02 11.28 7.19
N GLU A 47 -12.17 12.58 6.92
CA GLU A 47 -11.62 13.20 5.72
C GLU A 47 -10.09 13.20 5.74
N GLN A 48 -9.46 13.47 6.89
CA GLN A 48 -8.01 13.36 7.04
C GLN A 48 -7.53 11.92 6.75
N LYS A 49 -8.20 10.91 7.32
CA LYS A 49 -7.86 9.49 7.06
C LYS A 49 -8.02 9.15 5.58
N ARG A 50 -9.06 9.65 4.93
CA ARG A 50 -9.30 9.46 3.50
C ARG A 50 -8.23 10.12 2.64
N LEU A 51 -7.85 11.36 2.95
CA LEU A 51 -6.78 12.08 2.24
C LEU A 51 -5.44 11.40 2.41
N VAL A 52 -5.09 10.97 3.63
CA VAL A 52 -3.85 10.21 3.89
C VAL A 52 -3.86 8.89 3.13
N LYS A 53 -4.98 8.17 3.13
CA LYS A 53 -5.11 6.93 2.37
C LYS A 53 -4.92 7.15 0.86
N ALA A 54 -5.61 8.14 0.28
CA ALA A 54 -5.49 8.48 -1.13
C ALA A 54 -4.06 8.93 -1.50
N ALA A 55 -3.41 9.71 -0.63
CA ALA A 55 -2.03 10.12 -0.82
C ALA A 55 -1.08 8.92 -0.81
N ASN A 56 -1.25 7.98 0.13
CA ASN A 56 -0.44 6.76 0.21
C ASN A 56 -0.65 5.86 -1.02
N GLU A 57 -1.89 5.68 -1.47
CA GLU A 57 -2.21 4.94 -2.70
C GLU A 57 -1.55 5.59 -3.93
N GLN A 58 -1.57 6.91 -4.02
CA GLN A 58 -0.90 7.62 -5.11
C GLN A 58 0.62 7.50 -5.05
N ILE A 59 1.22 7.57 -3.86
CA ILE A 59 2.66 7.37 -3.67
C ILE A 59 3.05 5.96 -4.10
N GLN A 60 2.30 4.93 -3.67
CA GLN A 60 2.54 3.55 -4.05
C GLN A 60 2.44 3.36 -5.58
N SER A 61 1.39 3.90 -6.21
CA SER A 61 1.22 3.83 -7.65
C SER A 61 2.36 4.52 -8.43
N ASN A 62 2.82 5.67 -7.93
CA ASN A 62 3.94 6.38 -8.52
C ASN A 62 5.25 5.60 -8.39
N GLN A 63 5.50 4.97 -7.24
CA GLN A 63 6.67 4.11 -7.02
C GLN A 63 6.67 2.90 -7.95
N GLU A 64 5.54 2.22 -8.09
CA GLU A 64 5.38 1.09 -9.02
C GLU A 64 5.63 1.50 -10.48
N THR A 65 5.11 2.66 -10.87
CA THR A 65 5.30 3.20 -12.23
C THR A 65 6.76 3.59 -12.48
N ALA A 66 7.41 4.24 -11.50
CA ALA A 66 8.81 4.61 -11.58
C ALA A 66 9.71 3.36 -11.68
N LEU A 67 9.46 2.33 -10.88
CA LEU A 67 10.19 1.06 -10.94
C LEU A 67 10.08 0.40 -12.31
N LYS A 68 8.87 0.33 -12.88
CA LYS A 68 8.65 -0.20 -14.23
C LYS A 68 9.39 0.61 -15.30
N LEU A 69 9.39 1.94 -15.18
CA LEU A 69 10.07 2.83 -16.12
C LEU A 69 11.60 2.67 -16.07
N LEU A 70 12.16 2.53 -14.85
CA LEU A 70 13.60 2.37 -14.63
C LEU A 70 14.09 0.96 -14.97
N ALA A 71 13.23 -0.05 -14.88
CA ALA A 71 13.59 -1.43 -15.20
C ALA A 71 14.05 -1.59 -16.65
N LYS A 72 13.41 -0.90 -17.60
CA LYS A 72 13.74 -1.02 -19.03
C LYS A 72 15.20 -0.64 -19.36
N PRO A 73 15.70 0.57 -19.05
CA PRO A 73 17.10 0.93 -19.32
C PRO A 73 18.09 0.07 -18.52
N MET A 74 17.74 -0.33 -17.29
CA MET A 74 18.57 -1.24 -16.50
C MET A 74 18.74 -2.59 -17.20
N VAL A 75 17.63 -3.19 -17.63
CA VAL A 75 17.62 -4.45 -18.34
C VAL A 75 18.39 -4.37 -19.66
N TRP A 76 18.22 -3.29 -20.43
CA TRP A 76 19.00 -3.09 -21.66
C TRP A 76 20.50 -3.02 -21.41
N SER A 77 20.90 -2.36 -20.32
CA SER A 77 22.30 -2.26 -19.92
C SER A 77 22.83 -3.64 -19.50
N ILE A 78 22.04 -4.41 -18.73
CA ILE A 78 22.38 -5.80 -18.36
C ILE A 78 22.50 -6.68 -19.62
N ARG A 79 21.55 -6.59 -20.56
CA ARG A 79 21.56 -7.32 -21.84
C ARG A 79 22.85 -7.02 -22.62
N ALA A 80 23.22 -5.75 -22.74
CA ALA A 80 24.41 -5.34 -23.48
C ALA A 80 25.70 -5.93 -22.89
N GLU A 81 25.87 -5.85 -21.57
CA GLU A 81 27.06 -6.38 -20.90
C GLU A 81 27.07 -7.90 -20.86
N TRP A 82 25.91 -8.53 -20.66
CA TRP A 82 25.77 -9.98 -20.72
C TRP A 82 26.15 -10.54 -22.09
N MET A 83 25.65 -9.93 -23.18
CA MET A 83 25.97 -10.34 -24.55
C MET A 83 27.44 -10.14 -24.91
N ARG A 84 28.16 -9.25 -24.21
CA ARG A 84 29.62 -9.06 -24.34
C ARG A 84 30.44 -10.06 -23.52
N GLY A 85 29.80 -10.89 -22.69
CA GLY A 85 30.47 -11.78 -21.76
C GLY A 85 30.98 -11.10 -20.50
N ASN A 86 30.56 -9.85 -20.24
CA ASN A 86 31.03 -9.04 -19.12
C ASN A 86 30.21 -9.33 -17.85
N LYS A 87 30.33 -10.56 -17.33
CA LYS A 87 29.60 -10.98 -16.11
C LYS A 87 29.89 -10.07 -14.91
N GLU A 88 31.15 -9.67 -14.73
CA GLU A 88 31.57 -8.78 -13.64
C GLU A 88 30.86 -7.42 -13.69
N GLN A 89 30.66 -6.87 -14.90
CA GLN A 89 29.95 -5.61 -15.05
C GLN A 89 28.46 -5.73 -14.70
N VAL A 90 27.82 -6.84 -15.05
CA VAL A 90 26.44 -7.13 -14.65
C VAL A 90 26.33 -7.20 -13.13
N GLU A 91 27.28 -7.85 -12.46
CA GLU A 91 27.34 -7.92 -11.00
C GLU A 91 27.48 -6.54 -10.35
N LEU A 92 28.40 -5.72 -10.83
CA LEU A 92 28.59 -4.35 -10.32
C LEU A 92 27.32 -3.52 -10.45
N MET A 93 26.65 -3.60 -11.60
CA MET A 93 25.37 -2.90 -11.82
C MET A 93 24.29 -3.34 -10.81
N LEU A 94 24.15 -4.65 -10.57
CA LEU A 94 23.17 -5.18 -9.61
C LEU A 94 23.45 -4.69 -8.19
N VAL A 95 24.71 -4.73 -7.77
CA VAL A 95 25.14 -4.29 -6.44
C VAL A 95 24.97 -2.79 -6.25
N ASP A 96 25.30 -1.98 -7.26
CA ASP A 96 25.19 -0.53 -7.16
C ASP A 96 23.74 -0.03 -7.11
N VAL A 97 22.79 -0.77 -7.72
CA VAL A 97 21.37 -0.44 -7.58
C VAL A 97 20.86 -0.65 -6.15
N ILE A 98 21.37 -1.65 -5.44
CA ILE A 98 20.99 -1.88 -4.03
C ILE A 98 21.62 -0.83 -3.10
N LYS A 99 22.80 -0.33 -3.44
CA LYS A 99 23.45 0.73 -2.66
C LYS A 99 22.66 2.04 -2.79
N GLY A 100 21.90 2.37 -1.75
CA GLY A 100 21.15 3.63 -1.67
C GLY A 100 19.70 3.56 -2.17
N SER A 101 19.14 2.35 -2.31
CA SER A 101 17.71 2.15 -2.56
C SER A 101 17.09 1.24 -1.49
N ASP A 102 15.75 1.21 -1.43
CA ASP A 102 14.99 0.29 -0.57
C ASP A 102 14.87 -1.13 -1.19
N VAL A 103 15.66 -1.43 -2.23
CA VAL A 103 15.65 -2.73 -2.91
C VAL A 103 16.42 -3.75 -2.06
N GLN A 104 15.74 -4.81 -1.64
CA GLN A 104 16.35 -5.82 -0.77
C GLN A 104 17.33 -6.72 -1.53
N TYR A 105 16.92 -7.23 -2.68
CA TYR A 105 17.70 -8.17 -3.49
C TYR A 105 17.39 -8.00 -4.96
N ILE A 106 18.39 -8.25 -5.81
CA ILE A 106 18.21 -8.34 -7.26
C ILE A 106 18.89 -9.60 -7.74
N HIS A 107 18.17 -10.33 -8.60
CA HIS A 107 18.61 -11.59 -9.18
C HIS A 107 18.52 -11.50 -10.69
N PHE A 108 19.56 -11.97 -11.37
CA PHE A 108 19.56 -12.20 -12.80
C PHE A 108 19.46 -13.72 -13.05
N LEU A 109 18.37 -14.14 -13.67
CA LEU A 109 18.03 -15.54 -13.88
C LEU A 109 18.19 -15.94 -15.34
N ASP A 110 18.45 -17.23 -15.58
CA ASP A 110 18.27 -17.84 -16.90
C ASP A 110 16.80 -18.19 -17.17
N MET A 111 16.52 -18.69 -18.37
CA MET A 111 15.17 -19.09 -18.80
C MET A 111 14.61 -20.28 -18.01
N ASN A 112 15.44 -21.02 -17.28
CA ASN A 112 15.02 -22.14 -16.44
C ASN A 112 14.83 -21.72 -14.97
N GLY A 113 14.94 -20.43 -14.66
CA GLY A 113 14.83 -19.91 -13.30
C GLY A 113 16.08 -20.10 -12.44
N LYS A 114 17.21 -20.48 -13.05
CA LYS A 114 18.49 -20.58 -12.36
C LYS A 114 19.09 -19.19 -12.17
N VAL A 115 19.53 -18.89 -10.95
CA VAL A 115 20.21 -17.64 -10.62
C VAL A 115 21.62 -17.64 -11.19
N ILE A 116 21.88 -16.76 -12.16
CA ILE A 116 23.18 -16.57 -12.80
C ILE A 116 24.05 -15.59 -12.00
N VAL A 117 23.44 -14.47 -11.59
CA VAL A 117 24.09 -13.41 -10.80
C VAL A 117 23.09 -12.93 -9.76
N SER A 118 23.54 -12.73 -8.52
CA SER A 118 22.69 -12.28 -7.43
C SER A 118 23.44 -11.39 -6.46
N THR A 119 22.73 -10.42 -5.90
CA THR A 119 23.26 -9.63 -4.78
C THR A 119 23.29 -10.41 -3.47
N ASP A 120 22.47 -11.46 -3.34
CA ASP A 120 22.66 -12.51 -2.35
C ASP A 120 23.45 -13.67 -2.97
N LYS A 121 24.74 -13.73 -2.65
CA LYS A 121 25.68 -14.73 -3.19
C LYS A 121 25.34 -16.16 -2.82
N ARG A 122 24.56 -16.39 -1.78
CA ARG A 122 24.14 -17.75 -1.37
C ARG A 122 23.17 -18.38 -2.36
N LEU A 123 22.51 -17.58 -3.18
CA LEU A 123 21.51 -18.03 -4.14
C LEU A 123 22.09 -18.30 -5.55
N GLU A 124 23.32 -17.86 -5.83
CA GLU A 124 23.92 -18.07 -7.14
C GLU A 124 24.09 -19.57 -7.45
N GLY A 125 23.70 -19.96 -8.66
CA GLY A 125 23.72 -21.35 -9.11
C GLY A 125 22.51 -22.17 -8.70
N LEU A 126 21.65 -21.69 -7.79
CA LEU A 126 20.41 -22.34 -7.40
C LEU A 126 19.26 -21.96 -8.34
N THR A 127 18.26 -22.83 -8.43
CA THR A 127 17.00 -22.51 -9.11
C THR A 127 16.04 -21.87 -8.12
N LEU A 128 15.43 -20.74 -8.48
CA LEU A 128 14.39 -20.12 -7.65
C LEU A 128 13.09 -20.91 -7.80
N GLU A 129 12.66 -21.54 -6.71
CA GLU A 129 11.38 -22.23 -6.62
C GLU A 129 10.24 -21.26 -6.26
N ASP A 130 10.14 -20.12 -6.96
CA ASP A 130 9.04 -19.18 -6.80
C ASP A 130 8.07 -19.33 -7.98
N PRO A 131 6.85 -19.87 -7.78
CA PRO A 131 5.89 -20.09 -8.85
C PRO A 131 5.51 -18.81 -9.61
N ALA A 132 5.47 -17.67 -8.92
CA ALA A 132 5.09 -16.40 -9.52
C ALA A 132 6.23 -15.85 -10.40
N VAL A 133 7.47 -15.97 -9.94
CA VAL A 133 8.67 -15.64 -10.76
C VAL A 133 8.76 -16.60 -11.96
N ASN A 134 8.55 -17.89 -11.75
CA ASN A 134 8.62 -18.91 -12.81
C ASN A 134 7.53 -18.71 -13.87
N ALA A 135 6.33 -18.29 -13.49
CA ALA A 135 5.29 -17.90 -14.43
C ALA A 135 5.70 -16.67 -15.28
N ALA A 136 6.47 -15.75 -14.70
CA ALA A 136 6.94 -14.53 -15.36
C ALA A 136 8.13 -14.74 -16.31
N LEU A 137 8.88 -15.84 -16.18
CA LEU A 137 10.05 -16.15 -17.04
C LEU A 137 9.71 -16.24 -18.53
N ASN A 138 8.47 -16.60 -18.86
CA ASN A 138 8.00 -16.76 -20.24
C ASN A 138 7.23 -15.53 -20.76
N THR A 139 7.37 -14.38 -20.11
CA THR A 139 6.65 -13.16 -20.48
C THR A 139 7.60 -12.10 -21.03
N ASP A 140 7.15 -11.38 -22.06
CA ASP A 140 7.90 -10.26 -22.66
C ASP A 140 7.60 -8.92 -21.99
N THR A 141 6.82 -8.93 -20.90
CA THR A 141 6.41 -7.72 -20.19
C THR A 141 6.94 -7.69 -18.77
N THR A 142 7.24 -6.49 -18.28
CA THR A 142 7.53 -6.28 -16.86
C THR A 142 6.30 -6.56 -16.00
N VAL A 143 6.43 -7.46 -15.04
CA VAL A 143 5.36 -7.78 -14.11
C VAL A 143 5.74 -7.37 -12.68
N LEU A 144 4.76 -6.81 -11.96
CA LEU A 144 4.83 -6.58 -10.53
C LEU A 144 4.05 -7.70 -9.85
N LEU A 145 4.73 -8.45 -8.98
CA LEU A 145 4.18 -9.55 -8.23
C LEU A 145 4.12 -9.14 -6.76
N PRO A 146 2.94 -9.13 -6.13
CA PRO A 146 2.85 -8.96 -4.69
C PRO A 146 3.48 -10.18 -4.03
N ARG A 147 4.57 -10.02 -3.27
CA ARG A 147 5.12 -11.12 -2.47
C ARG A 147 4.23 -11.33 -1.26
N ASP A 148 4.29 -12.56 -0.75
CA ASP A 148 3.48 -13.11 0.33
C ASP A 148 3.19 -12.12 1.48
N LYS A 149 2.01 -12.26 2.10
CA LYS A 149 1.45 -11.35 3.13
C LYS A 149 2.31 -11.17 4.39
N LYS A 150 3.43 -11.89 4.49
CA LYS A 150 4.36 -11.87 5.63
C LYS A 150 5.54 -10.91 5.46
N THR A 151 5.93 -10.54 4.24
CA THR A 151 7.17 -9.78 4.00
C THR A 151 6.96 -8.40 3.36
N GLU A 152 5.72 -8.02 3.03
CA GLU A 152 5.33 -6.73 2.40
C GLU A 152 6.18 -6.31 1.19
N ALA A 153 7.03 -7.18 0.65
CA ALA A 153 7.95 -6.86 -0.42
C ALA A 153 7.24 -7.03 -1.77
N THR A 154 7.37 -6.06 -2.67
CA THR A 154 6.93 -6.24 -4.06
C THR A 154 8.08 -6.78 -4.89
N VAL A 155 7.81 -7.79 -5.72
CA VAL A 155 8.81 -8.36 -6.65
C VAL A 155 8.53 -7.83 -8.04
N LEU A 156 9.54 -7.19 -8.65
CA LEU A 156 9.50 -6.77 -10.04
C LEU A 156 10.27 -7.79 -10.88
N VAL A 157 9.63 -8.36 -11.89
CA VAL A 157 10.29 -9.23 -12.86
C VAL A 157 10.29 -8.53 -14.21
N ALA A 158 11.46 -8.40 -14.83
CA ALA A 158 11.65 -7.72 -16.10
C ALA A 158 12.45 -8.62 -17.06
N PRO A 159 11.94 -8.86 -18.29
CA PRO A 159 12.56 -9.80 -19.21
C PRO A 159 13.79 -9.19 -19.89
N VAL A 160 14.94 -9.87 -19.76
CA VAL A 160 16.19 -9.35 -20.33
C VAL A 160 16.22 -9.36 -21.86
N MET A 161 15.55 -10.34 -22.45
CA MET A 161 15.49 -10.52 -23.91
C MET A 161 14.13 -10.13 -24.51
N GLY A 162 13.15 -9.70 -23.71
CA GLY A 162 11.76 -9.46 -24.15
C GLY A 162 11.40 -8.00 -24.46
N TYR A 163 12.27 -7.04 -24.14
CA TYR A 163 12.06 -5.64 -24.53
C TYR A 163 12.61 -5.39 -25.94
N ASP A 164 11.72 -5.44 -26.94
CA ASP A 164 11.91 -4.83 -28.27
C ASP A 164 11.00 -3.60 -28.44
#